data_AF-A0A087U511-F1
#
_entry.id   AF-A0A087U511-F1
#
_cell.length_a   1.000
_cell.length_b   1.000
_cell.length_c   1.000
_cell.angle_alpha   90.00
_cell.angle_beta   90.00
_cell.angle_gamma   90.00
#
_symmetry.space_group_name_H-M   'P 1'
#
loop_
_entity.id
_entity.type
_entity.pdbx_description
1 polymer ?
#
loop_
_entity_poly.entity_id
_entity_poly.type
_entity_poly.pdbx_seq_one_letter_code
_entity_poly.pdbx_strand_id
1 'polypeptide(L)'
;MLGYDISWAAFNVIEVMSSTKFTFKRIGYLAASQSFHEETEVLMLTTNMIRKDLNSQNMYDAGTAMSGFSCFVTPDLARDLANDVMTLLSSTKPYLRKKAILLMYKIFLKFPEALRPAFPRLKEKLEDPDPGVQSAAVNVICELARKNPKNYLSLAPVFFKLMTSSTNNWMLIKIIKL
;
A
#
# COMPACT_ATOMS: atom_id res chain seq x y z
N MET A 1 -2.12 22.12 -9.99
CA MET A 1 -0.68 22.35 -10.30
C MET A 1 -0.61 23.09 -11.62
N LEU A 2 0.32 24.04 -11.76
CA LEU A 2 0.42 24.93 -12.93
C LEU A 2 1.15 24.28 -14.14
N GLY A 3 1.57 23.00 -14.02
CA GLY A 3 2.19 22.25 -15.11
C GLY A 3 3.69 22.47 -15.31
N TYR A 4 4.33 23.28 -14.46
CA TYR A 4 5.78 23.48 -14.50
C TYR A 4 6.53 22.24 -14.00
N ASP A 5 7.67 21.96 -14.63
CA ASP A 5 8.59 20.91 -14.19
C ASP A 5 9.23 21.27 -12.84
N ILE A 6 9.24 20.30 -11.93
CA ILE A 6 9.76 20.42 -10.57
C ILE A 6 10.82 19.34 -10.26
N SER A 7 11.34 18.67 -11.30
CA SER A 7 12.39 17.65 -11.16
C SER A 7 13.63 18.18 -10.43
N TRP A 8 13.97 19.46 -10.63
CA TRP A 8 15.07 20.14 -9.92
C TRP A 8 14.91 20.16 -8.39
N ALA A 9 13.67 20.09 -7.88
CA ALA A 9 13.38 20.15 -6.45
C ALA A 9 13.41 18.77 -5.78
N ALA A 10 13.69 17.69 -6.52
CA ALA A 10 13.59 16.32 -6.00
C ALA A 10 14.41 16.10 -4.73
N PHE A 11 15.64 16.63 -4.66
CA PHE A 11 16.49 16.53 -3.47
C PHE A 11 15.90 17.28 -2.26
N ASN A 12 15.42 18.50 -2.47
CA ASN A 12 14.78 19.31 -1.41
C ASN A 12 13.51 18.62 -0.88
N VAL A 13 12.76 17.94 -1.74
CA VAL A 13 11.60 17.13 -1.33
C VAL A 13 12.03 16.00 -0.38
N ILE A 14 13.12 15.30 -0.69
CA ILE A 14 13.67 14.24 0.19
C ILE A 14 14.10 14.83 1.54
N GLU A 15 14.74 15.99 1.55
CA GLU A 15 15.14 16.67 2.78
C GLU A 15 13.92 16.97 3.67
N VAL A 16 12.85 17.50 3.07
CA VAL A 16 11.59 17.78 3.78
C VAL A 16 10.91 16.50 4.28
N MET A 17 10.96 15.41 3.51
CA MET A 17 10.46 14.09 3.95
C MET A 17 11.23 13.57 5.18
N SER A 18 12.52 13.85 5.27
CA SER A 18 13.38 13.39 6.39
C SER A 18 13.15 14.14 7.71
N SER A 19 12.37 15.23 7.65
CA SER A 19 12.08 16.09 8.79
C SER A 19 11.42 15.33 9.95
N THR A 20 11.76 15.72 11.19
CA THR A 20 11.15 15.17 12.42
C THR A 20 9.75 15.70 12.66
N LYS A 21 9.40 16.85 12.06
CA LYS A 21 8.07 17.47 12.22
C LYS A 21 7.07 16.82 11.27
N PHE A 22 6.01 16.23 11.81
CA PHE A 22 4.96 15.56 11.03
C PHE A 22 4.38 16.45 9.91
N THR A 23 4.14 17.74 10.18
CA THR A 23 3.61 18.67 9.17
C THR A 23 4.49 18.77 7.94
N PHE A 24 5.81 18.85 8.13
CA PHE A 24 6.77 18.91 7.02
C PHE A 24 6.88 17.56 6.32
N LYS A 25 6.95 16.46 7.08
CA LYS A 25 6.93 15.11 6.51
C LYS A 25 5.71 14.86 5.63
N ARG A 26 4.52 15.28 6.07
CA ARG A 26 3.27 15.18 5.30
C ARG A 26 3.33 15.95 3.98
N ILE A 27 3.89 17.15 4.00
CA ILE A 27 4.09 17.96 2.79
C ILE A 27 5.14 17.30 1.88
N GLY A 28 6.24 16.79 2.44
CA GLY A 28 7.30 16.11 1.71
C GLY A 28 6.79 14.88 0.96
N TYR A 29 6.05 13.98 1.64
CA TYR A 29 5.47 12.81 0.99
C TYR A 29 4.40 13.16 -0.05
N LEU A 30 3.65 14.25 0.16
CA LEU A 30 2.71 14.75 -0.85
C LEU A 30 3.44 15.29 -2.07
N ALA A 31 4.50 16.08 -1.88
CA ALA A 31 5.32 16.59 -2.97
C ALA A 31 5.95 15.42 -3.75
N ALA A 32 6.55 14.46 -3.04
CA ALA A 32 7.12 13.24 -3.62
C ALA A 32 6.10 12.45 -4.46
N SER A 33 4.86 12.32 -3.98
CA SER A 33 3.79 11.62 -4.71
C SER A 33 3.41 12.27 -6.05
N GLN A 34 3.75 13.55 -6.24
CA GLN A 34 3.44 14.32 -7.44
C GLN A 34 4.68 14.53 -8.33
N SER A 35 5.87 14.59 -7.73
CA SER A 35 7.11 14.95 -8.43
C SER A 35 7.98 13.74 -8.79
N PHE A 36 7.89 12.64 -8.06
CA PHE A 36 8.77 11.49 -8.29
C PHE A 36 8.24 10.60 -9.40
N HIS A 37 9.15 10.23 -10.29
CA HIS A 37 8.94 9.30 -11.38
C HIS A 37 9.96 8.16 -11.28
N GLU A 38 9.75 7.06 -12.00
CA GLU A 38 10.66 5.90 -11.94
C GLU A 38 12.09 6.24 -12.37
N GLU A 39 12.28 7.30 -13.16
CA GLU A 39 13.57 7.80 -13.65
C GLU A 39 14.24 8.79 -12.67
N THR A 40 13.61 9.12 -11.55
CA THR A 40 14.18 10.05 -10.57
C THR A 40 15.39 9.42 -9.88
N GLU A 41 16.60 9.87 -10.24
CA GLU A 41 17.89 9.31 -9.78
C GLU A 41 18.02 9.24 -8.25
N VAL A 42 17.41 10.18 -7.53
CA VAL A 42 17.51 10.30 -6.08
C VAL A 42 16.60 9.33 -5.31
N LEU A 43 15.78 8.52 -5.98
CA LEU A 43 14.82 7.61 -5.32
C LEU A 43 15.50 6.59 -4.40
N MET A 44 16.70 6.13 -4.74
CA MET A 44 17.45 5.17 -3.91
C MET A 44 17.81 5.72 -2.53
N LEU A 45 17.93 7.04 -2.39
CA LEU A 45 18.21 7.70 -1.10
C LEU A 45 16.99 7.62 -0.16
N THR A 46 15.79 7.42 -0.72
CA THR A 46 14.55 7.40 0.05
C THR A 46 14.30 6.08 0.78
N THR A 47 14.93 4.97 0.35
CA THR A 47 14.67 3.62 0.88
C THR A 47 14.80 3.56 2.41
N ASN A 48 15.93 4.04 2.94
CA ASN A 48 16.20 4.00 4.38
C ASN A 48 15.27 4.92 5.18
N MET A 49 14.91 6.07 4.60
CA MET A 49 13.99 7.03 5.22
C MET A 49 12.57 6.46 5.27
N ILE A 50 12.08 5.89 4.17
CA ILE A 50 10.77 5.23 4.11
C ILE A 50 10.74 4.07 5.11
N ARG A 51 11.78 3.23 5.13
CA ARG A 51 11.89 2.13 6.11
C ARG A 51 11.79 2.62 7.55
N LYS A 52 12.49 3.71 7.88
CA LYS A 52 12.41 4.34 9.21
C LYS A 52 11.00 4.82 9.52
N ASP A 53 10.33 5.46 8.57
CA ASP A 53 8.98 6.00 8.76
C ASP A 53 7.91 4.91 8.85
N LEU A 54 8.04 3.82 8.08
CA LEU A 54 7.17 2.64 8.17
C LEU A 54 7.22 1.99 9.55
N ASN A 55 8.40 1.98 10.18
CA ASN A 55 8.64 1.43 11.51
C ASN A 55 8.46 2.46 12.64
N SER A 56 7.95 3.68 12.34
CA SER A 56 7.70 4.71 13.37
C SER A 56 6.62 4.25 14.36
N GLN A 57 6.79 4.62 15.64
CA GLN A 57 5.77 4.39 16.68
C GLN A 57 4.48 5.16 16.37
N ASN A 58 4.62 6.32 15.71
CA ASN A 58 3.50 7.14 15.29
C ASN A 58 2.85 6.56 14.03
N MET A 59 1.58 6.18 14.16
CA MET A 59 0.83 5.58 13.04
C MET A 59 0.61 6.54 11.87
N TYR A 60 0.64 7.86 12.11
CA TYR A 60 0.44 8.84 11.05
C TYR A 60 1.69 9.01 10.18
N ASP A 61 2.88 8.84 10.75
CA ASP A 61 4.14 8.82 9.99
C ASP A 61 4.14 7.64 9.03
N ALA A 62 3.94 6.43 9.57
CA ALA A 62 3.85 5.21 8.76
C ALA A 62 2.72 5.28 7.73
N GLY A 63 1.55 5.83 8.11
CA GLY A 63 0.42 6.00 7.21
C GLY A 63 0.69 6.95 6.05
N THR A 64 1.40 8.05 6.32
CA THR A 64 1.80 9.03 5.30
C THR A 64 2.85 8.44 4.38
N ALA A 65 3.86 7.77 4.94
CA ALA A 65 4.91 7.10 4.20
C ALA A 65 4.34 6.04 3.24
N MET A 66 3.43 5.17 3.73
CA MET A 66 2.76 4.18 2.87
C MET A 66 1.95 4.83 1.74
N SER A 67 1.28 5.96 2.01
CA SER A 67 0.45 6.63 1.02
C SER A 67 1.31 7.28 -0.06
N GLY A 68 2.36 7.99 0.33
CA GLY A 68 3.31 8.59 -0.61
C GLY A 68 4.02 7.51 -1.43
N PHE A 69 4.58 6.50 -0.76
CA PHE A 69 5.30 5.41 -1.43
C PHE A 69 4.47 4.71 -2.50
N SER A 70 3.15 4.56 -2.29
CA SER A 70 2.25 3.93 -3.27
C SER A 70 2.19 4.62 -4.66
N CYS A 71 2.63 5.87 -4.74
CA CYS A 71 2.65 6.68 -5.95
C CYS A 71 3.92 6.53 -6.79
N PHE A 72 5.07 6.23 -6.16
CA PHE A 72 6.38 6.18 -6.82
C PHE A 72 7.12 4.85 -6.57
N VAL A 73 6.37 3.75 -6.49
CA VAL A 73 6.96 2.41 -6.29
C VAL A 73 7.79 2.00 -7.52
N THR A 74 9.09 1.80 -7.32
CA THR A 74 9.99 1.17 -8.30
C THR A 74 10.22 -0.32 -7.95
N PRO A 75 10.70 -1.16 -8.89
CA PRO A 75 11.01 -2.56 -8.61
C PRO A 75 12.02 -2.75 -7.47
N ASP A 76 13.04 -1.89 -7.38
CA ASP A 76 14.07 -1.98 -6.33
C ASP A 76 13.51 -1.57 -4.96
N LEU A 77 12.76 -0.47 -4.89
CA LEU A 77 12.07 -0.07 -3.66
C LEU A 77 11.04 -1.12 -3.22
N ALA A 78 10.32 -1.72 -4.17
CA ALA A 78 9.37 -2.78 -3.88
C ALA A 78 10.07 -4.01 -3.27
N ARG A 79 11.22 -4.42 -3.82
CA ARG A 79 12.02 -5.53 -3.30
C ARG A 79 12.52 -5.25 -1.88
N ASP A 80 13.04 -4.05 -1.65
CA ASP A 80 13.70 -3.67 -0.39
C ASP A 80 12.73 -3.41 0.76
N LEU A 81 11.49 -2.99 0.47
CA LEU A 81 10.49 -2.59 1.47
C LEU A 81 9.32 -3.57 1.57
N ALA A 82 9.20 -4.59 0.70
CA ALA A 82 8.11 -5.56 0.75
C ALA A 82 7.96 -6.22 2.13
N ASN A 83 9.08 -6.60 2.75
CA ASN A 83 9.07 -7.22 4.07
C ASN A 83 8.57 -6.26 5.15
N ASP A 84 9.03 -5.01 5.15
CA ASP A 84 8.57 -3.96 6.08
C ASP A 84 7.06 -3.70 5.94
N VAL A 85 6.52 -3.71 4.72
CA VAL A 85 5.06 -3.54 4.51
C VAL A 85 4.29 -4.79 4.93
N MET A 86 4.85 -5.99 4.71
CA MET A 86 4.24 -7.24 5.13
C MET A 86 4.12 -7.37 6.66
N THR A 87 5.04 -6.80 7.45
CA THR A 87 4.90 -6.79 8.92
C THR A 87 3.75 -5.88 9.37
N LEU A 88 3.51 -4.77 8.67
CA LEU A 88 2.42 -3.84 8.97
C LEU A 88 1.01 -4.44 8.77
N LEU A 89 0.87 -5.51 7.96
CA LEU A 89 -0.39 -6.27 7.84
C LEU A 89 -0.83 -6.90 9.17
N SER A 90 0.11 -7.15 10.08
CA SER A 90 -0.14 -7.72 11.42
C SER A 90 -0.21 -6.64 12.51
N SER A 91 -0.22 -5.36 12.16
CA SER A 91 -0.33 -4.27 13.13
C SER A 91 -1.66 -4.33 13.88
N THR A 92 -1.65 -3.98 15.17
CA THR A 92 -2.87 -3.86 15.98
C THR A 92 -3.81 -2.76 15.49
N LYS A 93 -3.26 -1.77 14.77
CA LYS A 93 -3.99 -0.57 14.31
C LYS A 93 -4.66 -0.83 12.94
N PRO A 94 -6.00 -0.80 12.82
CA PRO A 94 -6.70 -1.03 11.55
C PRO A 94 -6.30 -0.06 10.44
N TYR A 95 -6.03 1.20 10.81
CA TYR A 95 -5.56 2.24 9.89
C TYR A 95 -4.29 1.84 9.12
N LEU A 96 -3.33 1.21 9.81
CA LEU A 96 -2.08 0.74 9.19
C LEU A 96 -2.32 -0.50 8.35
N ARG A 97 -3.09 -1.48 8.85
CA ARG A 97 -3.42 -2.71 8.11
C ARG A 97 -4.07 -2.40 6.76
N LYS A 98 -5.09 -1.53 6.76
CA LYS A 98 -5.78 -1.10 5.54
C LYS A 98 -4.83 -0.48 4.52
N LYS A 99 -3.95 0.43 4.95
CA LYS A 99 -2.98 1.09 4.05
C LYS A 99 -1.92 0.11 3.54
N ALA A 100 -1.43 -0.77 4.40
CA ALA A 100 -0.47 -1.80 4.04
C ALA A 100 -1.04 -2.73 2.95
N ILE A 101 -2.30 -3.17 3.08
CA ILE A 101 -2.97 -4.01 2.06
C ILE A 101 -2.98 -3.30 0.70
N LEU A 102 -3.39 -2.03 0.65
CA LEU A 102 -3.45 -1.27 -0.60
C LEU A 102 -2.07 -1.01 -1.21
N LEU A 103 -1.06 -0.78 -0.37
CA LEU A 103 0.33 -0.62 -0.81
C LEU A 103 0.91 -1.94 -1.35
N MET A 104 0.61 -3.07 -0.70
CA MET A 104 1.05 -4.39 -1.16
C MET A 104 0.56 -4.68 -2.58
N TYR A 105 -0.64 -4.25 -2.95
CA TYR A 105 -1.11 -4.35 -4.34
C TYR A 105 -0.16 -3.66 -5.32
N LYS A 106 0.25 -2.40 -5.04
CA LYS A 106 1.20 -1.66 -5.88
C LYS A 106 2.56 -2.34 -5.94
N ILE A 107 3.03 -2.89 -4.81
CA ILE A 107 4.26 -3.69 -4.74
C ILE A 107 4.15 -4.93 -5.65
N PHE A 108 3.04 -5.67 -5.63
CA PHE A 108 2.89 -6.85 -6.50
C PHE A 108 2.90 -6.54 -7.99
N LEU A 109 2.50 -5.32 -8.38
CA LEU A 109 2.57 -4.90 -9.78
C LEU A 109 4.00 -4.68 -10.27
N LYS A 110 4.92 -4.32 -9.36
CA LYS A 110 6.34 -4.06 -9.66
C LYS A 110 7.26 -5.23 -9.31
N PHE A 111 6.92 -5.98 -8.27
CA PHE A 111 7.65 -7.13 -7.75
C PHE A 111 6.67 -8.30 -7.43
N PRO A 112 6.29 -9.10 -8.44
CA PRO A 112 5.29 -10.16 -8.29
C PRO A 112 5.70 -11.30 -7.34
N GLU A 113 7.00 -11.52 -7.13
CA GLU A 113 7.52 -12.57 -6.25
C GLU A 113 7.09 -12.40 -4.79
N ALA A 114 6.85 -11.15 -4.35
CA ALA A 114 6.32 -10.86 -3.02
C ALA A 114 4.89 -11.38 -2.79
N LEU A 115 4.15 -11.77 -3.84
CA LEU A 115 2.78 -12.26 -3.69
C LEU A 115 2.72 -13.59 -2.94
N ARG A 116 3.63 -14.53 -3.23
CA ARG A 116 3.63 -15.87 -2.62
C ARG A 116 3.71 -15.82 -1.09
N PRO A 117 4.67 -15.11 -0.47
CA PRO A 117 4.73 -15.00 1.00
C PRO A 117 3.60 -14.15 1.59
N ALA A 118 3.07 -13.17 0.85
CA ALA A 118 2.02 -12.28 1.35
C ALA A 118 0.61 -12.89 1.28
N PHE A 119 0.38 -13.86 0.38
CA PHE A 119 -0.96 -14.38 0.10
C PHE A 119 -1.68 -14.99 1.31
N PRO A 120 -1.04 -15.82 2.17
CA PRO A 120 -1.68 -16.32 3.38
C PRO A 120 -2.16 -15.20 4.31
N ARG A 121 -1.30 -14.20 4.52
CA ARG A 121 -1.64 -13.02 5.36
C ARG A 121 -2.78 -12.22 4.75
N LEU A 122 -2.83 -12.04 3.43
CA LEU A 122 -3.93 -11.34 2.76
C LEU A 122 -5.26 -12.10 2.90
N LYS A 123 -5.23 -13.43 2.81
CA LYS A 123 -6.41 -14.27 3.00
C LYS A 123 -6.99 -14.10 4.41
N GLU A 124 -6.15 -14.06 5.43
CA GLU A 124 -6.59 -13.81 6.82
C GLU A 124 -7.29 -12.44 6.96
N LYS A 125 -6.88 -11.42 6.20
CA LYS A 125 -7.51 -10.08 6.26
C LYS A 125 -8.90 -10.01 5.61
N LEU A 126 -9.33 -11.04 4.88
CA LEU A 126 -10.74 -11.14 4.45
C LEU A 126 -11.70 -11.32 5.62
N GLU A 127 -11.23 -11.81 6.76
CA GLU A 127 -12.01 -12.00 7.98
C GLU A 127 -11.59 -11.01 9.09
N ASP A 128 -10.96 -9.88 8.72
CA ASP A 128 -10.56 -8.84 9.70
C ASP A 128 -11.81 -8.23 10.38
N PRO A 129 -11.75 -7.97 11.70
CA PRO A 129 -12.87 -7.36 12.43
C PRO A 129 -13.18 -5.93 11.98
N ASP A 130 -12.22 -5.22 11.38
CA ASP A 130 -12.45 -3.88 10.85
C ASP A 130 -13.01 -3.95 9.41
N PRO A 131 -14.22 -3.43 9.15
CA PRO A 131 -14.83 -3.46 7.82
C PRO A 131 -14.01 -2.73 6.75
N GLY A 132 -13.22 -1.72 7.14
CA GLY A 132 -12.37 -0.96 6.22
C GLY A 132 -11.14 -1.77 5.77
N VAL A 133 -10.56 -2.57 6.67
CA VAL A 133 -9.47 -3.51 6.35
C VAL A 133 -10.00 -4.64 5.47
N GLN A 134 -11.14 -5.24 5.84
CA GLN A 134 -11.79 -6.29 5.06
C GLN A 134 -12.11 -5.82 3.63
N SER A 135 -12.68 -4.63 3.49
CA SER A 135 -12.99 -4.03 2.17
C SER A 135 -11.74 -3.81 1.32
N ALA A 136 -10.63 -3.36 1.93
CA ALA A 136 -9.35 -3.24 1.23
C ALA A 136 -8.79 -4.61 0.80
N ALA A 137 -8.90 -5.64 1.63
CA ALA A 137 -8.48 -7.01 1.30
C ALA A 137 -9.28 -7.56 0.11
N VAL A 138 -10.61 -7.45 0.16
CA VAL A 138 -11.50 -7.85 -0.95
C VAL A 138 -11.11 -7.11 -2.23
N ASN A 139 -10.92 -5.79 -2.16
CA ASN A 139 -10.52 -4.99 -3.31
C ASN A 139 -9.23 -5.49 -3.97
N VAL A 140 -8.18 -5.69 -3.19
CA VAL A 140 -6.87 -6.13 -3.71
C VAL A 140 -6.96 -7.54 -4.29
N ILE A 141 -7.63 -8.45 -3.60
CA ILE A 141 -7.77 -9.84 -4.05
C ILE A 141 -8.59 -9.90 -5.34
N CYS A 142 -9.68 -9.13 -5.45
CA CYS A 142 -10.47 -9.04 -6.68
C CYS A 142 -9.63 -8.52 -7.86
N GLU A 143 -8.83 -7.46 -7.68
CA GLU A 143 -7.97 -6.95 -8.76
C GLU A 143 -6.88 -7.95 -9.17
N LEU A 144 -6.34 -8.73 -8.22
CA LEU A 144 -5.37 -9.79 -8.52
C LEU A 144 -6.01 -11.00 -9.22
N ALA A 145 -7.22 -11.38 -8.80
CA ALA A 145 -7.97 -12.49 -9.39
C ALA A 145 -8.37 -12.21 -10.85
N ARG A 146 -8.64 -10.95 -11.22
CA ARG A 146 -8.82 -10.56 -12.63
C ARG A 146 -7.60 -10.84 -13.51
N LYS A 147 -6.39 -10.80 -12.94
CA LYS A 147 -5.16 -11.12 -13.68
C LYS A 147 -4.89 -12.62 -13.74
N ASN A 148 -5.12 -13.36 -12.65
CA ASN A 148 -4.81 -14.79 -12.54
C ASN A 148 -5.91 -15.56 -11.79
N PRO A 149 -7.05 -15.86 -12.43
CA PRO A 149 -8.24 -16.37 -11.73
C PRO A 149 -8.04 -17.74 -11.08
N LYS A 150 -7.19 -18.61 -11.65
CA LYS A 150 -6.98 -20.00 -11.18
C LYS A 150 -6.54 -20.10 -9.71
N ASN A 151 -5.74 -19.14 -9.24
CA ASN A 151 -5.18 -19.17 -7.88
C ASN A 151 -6.22 -18.76 -6.80
N TYR A 152 -7.30 -18.10 -7.20
CA TYR A 152 -8.27 -17.49 -6.27
C TYR A 152 -9.58 -18.26 -6.18
N LEU A 153 -9.74 -19.35 -6.95
CA LEU A 153 -10.92 -20.23 -6.90
C LEU A 153 -11.20 -20.78 -5.50
N SER A 154 -10.14 -21.05 -4.72
CA SER A 154 -10.26 -21.51 -3.33
C SER A 154 -10.88 -20.47 -2.37
N LEU A 155 -10.99 -19.21 -2.78
CA LEU A 155 -11.59 -18.12 -2.01
C LEU A 155 -13.08 -17.94 -2.31
N ALA A 156 -13.63 -18.63 -3.31
CA ALA A 156 -15.05 -18.50 -3.68
C ALA A 156 -16.02 -18.71 -2.50
N PRO A 157 -15.85 -19.70 -1.61
CA PRO A 157 -16.72 -19.87 -0.44
C PRO A 157 -16.66 -18.68 0.52
N VAL A 158 -15.47 -18.08 0.69
CA VAL A 158 -15.27 -16.91 1.56
C VAL A 158 -15.98 -15.70 0.96
N PHE A 159 -15.85 -15.48 -0.35
CA PHE A 159 -16.58 -14.42 -1.03
C PHE A 159 -18.10 -14.59 -0.96
N PHE A 160 -18.59 -15.82 -1.09
CA PHE A 160 -20.02 -16.10 -0.95
C PHE A 160 -20.52 -15.80 0.47
N LYS A 161 -19.80 -16.25 1.50
CA LYS A 161 -20.10 -15.90 2.90
C LYS A 161 -20.16 -14.38 3.09
N LEU A 162 -19.14 -13.67 2.61
CA LEU A 162 -19.05 -12.20 2.69
C LEU A 162 -20.21 -11.50 1.97
N MET A 163 -20.69 -12.03 0.85
CA MET A 163 -21.87 -11.48 0.16
C MET A 163 -23.15 -11.64 0.98
N THR A 164 -23.30 -12.76 1.69
CA THR A 164 -24.50 -13.04 2.50
C THR A 164 -24.49 -12.35 3.86
N SER A 165 -23.31 -12.10 4.44
CA SER A 165 -23.17 -11.57 5.79
C SER A 165 -22.93 -10.07 5.87
N SER A 166 -22.48 -9.43 4.79
CA SER A 166 -22.09 -8.01 4.81
C SER A 166 -23.22 -7.09 4.36
N THR A 167 -23.42 -6.00 5.11
CA THR A 167 -24.31 -4.89 4.74
C THR A 167 -23.61 -3.80 3.92
N ASN A 168 -22.33 -3.98 3.58
CA ASN A 168 -21.55 -2.99 2.84
C ASN A 168 -21.79 -3.10 1.32
N ASN A 169 -22.69 -2.25 0.81
CA ASN A 169 -23.05 -2.17 -0.61
C ASN A 169 -21.85 -2.08 -1.55
N TRP A 170 -20.80 -1.34 -1.19
CA TRP A 170 -19.61 -1.21 -2.04
C TRP A 170 -18.87 -2.54 -2.19
N MET A 171 -18.73 -3.28 -1.09
CA MET A 171 -18.06 -4.58 -1.08
C MET A 171 -18.87 -5.61 -1.88
N LEU A 172 -20.20 -5.62 -1.72
CA LEU A 172 -21.10 -6.48 -2.50
C LEU A 172 -20.96 -6.23 -4.00
N ILE A 173 -21.04 -4.97 -4.43
CA ILE A 173 -20.87 -4.59 -5.85
C ILE A 173 -19.50 -5.04 -6.37
N LYS A 174 -18.44 -4.90 -5.56
CA LYS A 174 -17.08 -5.28 -5.95
C LYS A 174 -16.97 -6.80 -6.16
N ILE A 175 -17.54 -7.61 -5.26
CA ILE A 175 -17.50 -9.07 -5.34
C ILE A 175 -18.35 -9.59 -6.51
N ILE A 176 -19.53 -9.01 -6.75
CA ILE A 176 -20.40 -9.41 -7.88
C ILE A 176 -19.75 -9.12 -9.24
N LYS A 177 -18.92 -8.07 -9.32
CA LYS A 177 -18.17 -7.69 -10.54
C LYS A 177 -16.88 -8.49 -10.76
N LEU A 178 -16.58 -9.47 -9.92
CA LEU A 178 -15.45 -10.37 -10.08
C LEU A 178 -15.79 -11.49 -11.06
#